data_AF-A0A914AJ42-F1
#
_entry.id   AF-A0A914AJ42-F1
#
_cell.length_a   1.000
_cell.length_b   1.000
_cell.length_c   1.000
_cell.angle_alpha   90.00
_cell.angle_beta   90.00
_cell.angle_gamma   90.00
#
_symmetry.space_group_name_H-M   'P 1'
#
loop_
_entity.id
_entity.type
_entity.pdbx_description
1 polymer ?
#
loop_
_entity_poly.entity_id
_entity_poly.type
_entity_poly.pdbx_seq_one_letter_code
_entity_poly.pdbx_strand_id
1 'polypeptide(L)'
;MNHGQFYYATKAFGVLQRLDPNPAYWEGKRGACVGVFQQIIAGHEPRETLRDILQILRNTGNPQVKYIIRVMKKWAKDNRVPVS
;
A
#
# COMPACT_ATOMS: atom_id res chain seq x y z
N MET A 1 2.53 -20.07 7.37
CA MET A 1 2.97 -18.98 6.48
C MET A 1 2.34 -17.69 7.01
N ASN A 2 3.15 -16.65 7.22
CA ASN A 2 2.77 -15.43 7.96
C ASN A 2 1.98 -14.46 7.06
N HIS A 3 0.68 -14.73 6.88
CA HIS A 3 -0.23 -13.89 6.09
C HIS A 3 -0.46 -12.55 6.83
N GLY A 4 -0.45 -11.42 6.11
CA GLY A 4 -0.66 -10.09 6.70
C GLY A 4 0.60 -9.29 7.08
N GLN A 5 1.79 -9.87 7.08
CA GLN A 5 3.01 -9.17 7.53
C GLN A 5 3.27 -7.84 6.79
N PHE A 6 3.05 -7.82 5.48
CA PHE A 6 3.20 -6.60 4.69
C PHE A 6 2.10 -5.57 4.97
N TYR A 7 0.88 -6.02 5.29
CA TYR A 7 -0.23 -5.12 5.62
C TYR A 7 0.02 -4.42 6.95
N TYR A 8 0.41 -5.18 7.97
CA TYR A 8 0.79 -4.61 9.26
C TYR A 8 2.01 -3.69 9.16
N ALA A 9 3.04 -4.09 8.39
CA ALA A 9 4.19 -3.24 8.13
C ALA A 9 3.79 -1.92 7.43
N THR A 10 2.90 -1.99 6.43
CA THR A 10 2.39 -0.79 5.73
C THR A 10 1.69 0.17 6.69
N LYS A 11 0.85 -0.35 7.60
CA LYS A 11 0.21 0.46 8.64
C LYS A 11 1.22 1.07 9.61
N ALA A 12 2.17 0.26 10.11
CA ALA A 12 3.18 0.70 11.06
C ALA A 12 4.03 1.84 10.49
N PHE A 13 4.59 1.68 9.28
CA PHE A 13 5.35 2.75 8.63
C PHE A 13 4.48 3.97 8.27
N GLY A 14 3.18 3.77 8.03
CA GLY A 14 2.20 4.85 7.89
C GLY A 14 2.08 5.72 9.14
N VAL A 15 2.12 5.11 10.33
CA VAL A 15 2.13 5.84 11.61
C VAL A 15 3.49 6.47 11.87
N LEU A 16 4.59 5.72 11.71
CA LEU A 16 5.95 6.21 11.97
C LEU A 16 6.28 7.45 11.14
N GLN A 17 5.93 7.47 9.85
CA GLN A 17 6.17 8.63 8.99
C GLN A 17 5.41 9.90 9.44
N ARG A 18 4.28 9.77 10.15
CA ARG A 18 3.57 10.93 10.70
C ARG A 18 4.23 11.48 11.96
N LEU A 19 4.91 10.63 12.73
CA LEU A 19 5.56 10.98 13.98
C LEU A 19 6.96 11.54 13.76
N ASP A 20 7.70 10.98 12.80
CA ASP A 20 9.07 11.36 12.48
C ASP A 20 9.28 11.29 10.96
N PRO A 21 9.71 12.38 10.29
CA PRO A 21 9.90 12.43 8.85
C PRO A 21 11.20 11.73 8.36
N ASN A 22 11.65 10.68 9.05
CA ASN A 22 12.80 9.88 8.62
C ASN A 22 12.54 9.23 7.24
N PRO A 23 13.42 9.43 6.24
CA PRO A 23 13.28 8.84 4.90
C PRO A 23 13.13 7.31 4.89
N ALA A 24 13.73 6.59 5.84
CA ALA A 24 13.65 5.13 5.93
C ALA A 24 12.22 4.63 6.14
N TYR A 25 11.36 5.40 6.82
CA TYR A 25 9.95 5.02 6.98
C TYR A 25 9.15 5.16 5.70
N TRP A 26 9.51 6.11 4.83
CA TRP A 26 8.93 6.15 3.48
C TRP A 26 9.33 4.91 2.68
N GLU A 27 10.61 4.56 2.69
CA GLU A 27 11.12 3.40 1.96
C GLU A 27 10.46 2.10 2.45
N GLY A 28 10.39 1.91 3.77
CA GLY A 28 9.70 0.79 4.41
C GLY A 28 8.21 0.74 4.05
N LYS A 29 7.49 1.87 4.14
CA LYS A 29 6.08 1.96 3.74
C LYS A 29 5.89 1.59 2.27
N ARG A 30 6.73 2.13 1.39
CA ARG A 30 6.67 1.86 -0.06
C ARG A 30 6.88 0.39 -0.34
N GLY A 31 7.92 -0.22 0.23
CA GLY A 31 8.22 -1.64 0.07
C GLY A 31 7.09 -2.54 0.59
N ALA A 32 6.62 -2.28 1.82
CA ALA A 32 5.53 -3.03 2.41
C ALA A 32 4.23 -2.91 1.59
N CYS A 33 3.91 -1.71 1.09
CA CYS A 33 2.70 -1.49 0.29
C CYS A 33 2.74 -2.26 -1.03
N VAL A 34 3.89 -2.27 -1.72
CA VAL A 34 4.08 -3.10 -2.92
C VAL A 34 3.98 -4.59 -2.58
N GLY A 35 4.51 -5.01 -1.43
CA GLY A 35 4.36 -6.38 -0.91
C GLY A 35 2.90 -6.77 -0.70
N VAL A 36 2.07 -5.91 -0.09
CA VAL A 36 0.62 -6.16 0.03
C VAL A 36 -0.01 -6.31 -1.34
N PHE A 37 0.30 -5.41 -2.27
CA PHE A 37 -0.26 -5.45 -3.61
C PHE A 37 0.12 -6.73 -4.37
N GLN A 38 1.37 -7.20 -4.21
CA GLN A 38 1.81 -8.49 -4.73
C GLN A 38 0.98 -9.65 -4.15
N GLN A 39 0.74 -9.66 -2.83
CA GLN A 39 -0.08 -10.71 -2.20
C GLN A 39 -1.54 -10.68 -2.67
N ILE A 40 -2.10 -9.50 -2.92
CA ILE A 40 -3.44 -9.35 -3.51
C ILE A 40 -3.49 -9.96 -4.91
N ILE A 41 -2.50 -9.67 -5.76
CA ILE A 41 -2.41 -10.23 -7.12
C ILE A 41 -2.27 -11.76 -7.06
N ALA A 42 -1.49 -12.27 -6.11
CA ALA A 42 -1.29 -13.71 -5.91
C ALA A 42 -2.49 -14.42 -5.25
N GLY A 43 -3.52 -13.69 -4.81
CA GLY A 43 -4.68 -14.28 -4.11
C GLY A 43 -4.39 -14.70 -2.67
N HIS A 44 -3.28 -14.24 -2.09
CA HIS A 44 -2.90 -14.48 -0.69
C HIS A 44 -3.37 -13.36 0.25
N GLU A 45 -3.90 -12.26 -0.29
CA GLU A 45 -4.63 -11.26 0.47
C GLU A 45 -5.97 -10.88 -0.16
N PRO A 46 -6.99 -10.54 0.64
CA PRO A 46 -8.28 -10.05 0.15
C PRO A 46 -8.11 -8.83 -0.75
N ARG A 47 -8.85 -8.79 -1.85
CA ARG A 47 -8.78 -7.69 -2.83
C ARG A 47 -9.25 -6.36 -2.22
N GLU A 48 -10.11 -6.42 -1.22
CA GLU A 48 -10.65 -5.29 -0.46
C GLU A 48 -9.53 -4.52 0.27
N THR A 49 -8.44 -5.21 0.66
CA THR A 49 -7.25 -4.63 1.28
C THR A 49 -6.60 -3.56 0.39
N LEU A 50 -6.84 -3.60 -0.92
CA LEU A 50 -6.36 -2.59 -1.86
C LEU A 50 -6.87 -1.18 -1.52
N ARG A 51 -8.12 -1.05 -1.06
CA ARG A 51 -8.71 0.24 -0.71
C ARG A 51 -7.97 0.89 0.47
N ASP A 52 -7.66 0.09 1.48
CA ASP A 52 -6.95 0.52 2.68
C ASP A 52 -5.55 1.02 2.34
N ILE A 53 -4.76 0.24 1.58
CA ILE A 53 -3.39 0.65 1.24
C ILE A 53 -3.38 1.90 0.34
N LEU A 54 -4.37 2.06 -0.55
CA LEU A 54 -4.53 3.29 -1.33
C LEU A 54 -4.81 4.51 -0.43
N GLN A 55 -5.60 4.35 0.63
CA GLN A 55 -5.84 5.43 1.60
C GLN A 55 -4.59 5.77 2.41
N ILE A 56 -3.81 4.76 2.81
CA ILE A 56 -2.52 4.99 3.51
C ILE A 56 -1.55 5.75 2.60
N LEU A 57 -1.43 5.36 1.33
CA LEU A 57 -0.57 6.03 0.37
C LEU A 57 -0.99 7.49 0.12
N ARG A 58 -2.29 7.78 -0.03
CA ARG A 58 -2.81 9.15 -0.25
C ARG A 58 -2.33 10.15 0.82
N ASN A 59 -2.10 9.69 2.04
CA ASN A 59 -1.63 10.51 3.17
C ASN A 59 -0.10 10.72 3.17
N THR A 60 0.54 10.71 2.01
CA THR A 60 2.00 10.81 1.87
C THR A 60 2.37 11.97 0.96
N GLY A 61 3.26 12.85 1.42
CA GLY A 61 3.71 14.01 0.63
C GLY A 61 4.69 13.69 -0.51
N ASN A 62 5.16 12.45 -0.63
CA ASN A 62 6.14 12.08 -1.65
C ASN A 62 5.51 12.03 -3.06
N PRO A 63 6.06 12.70 -4.08
CA PRO A 63 5.48 12.74 -5.43
C PRO A 63 5.42 11.38 -6.12
N GLN A 64 6.30 10.43 -5.79
CA GLN A 64 6.31 9.07 -6.37
C GLN A 64 5.01 8.31 -6.09
N VAL A 65 4.32 8.63 -4.98
CA VAL A 65 3.04 8.04 -4.57
C VAL A 65 2.00 8.13 -5.68
N LYS A 66 1.98 9.24 -6.44
CA LYS A 66 0.99 9.45 -7.51
C LYS A 66 1.09 8.36 -8.58
N TYR A 67 2.30 7.94 -8.91
CA TYR A 67 2.53 6.87 -9.89
C TYR A 67 2.11 5.51 -9.33
N ILE A 68 2.48 5.19 -8.09
CA ILE A 68 2.11 3.93 -7.42
C ILE A 68 0.58 3.80 -7.35
N ILE A 69 -0.11 4.84 -6.88
CA ILE A 69 -1.58 4.87 -6.81
C ILE A 69 -2.19 4.67 -8.20
N ARG A 70 -1.63 5.30 -9.24
CA ARG A 70 -2.13 5.17 -10.61
C ARG A 70 -2.05 3.72 -11.10
N VAL A 71 -0.93 3.04 -10.87
CA VAL A 71 -0.73 1.64 -11.26
C VAL A 71 -1.73 0.74 -10.53
N MET A 72 -1.86 0.89 -9.21
CA MET A 72 -2.79 0.10 -8.39
C MET A 72 -4.26 0.33 -8.80
N LYS A 73 -4.66 1.58 -9.06
CA LYS A 73 -6.01 1.90 -9.55
C LYS A 73 -6.29 1.33 -10.94
N LYS A 74 -5.30 1.36 -11.83
CA LYS A 74 -5.43 0.74 -13.17
C LYS A 74 -5.70 -0.75 -13.01
N TRP A 75 -4.88 -1.45 -12.22
CA TRP A 75 -5.11 -2.87 -11.94
C TRP A 75 -6.48 -3.14 -11.33
N ALA A 76 -6.92 -2.32 -10.37
CA ALA A 76 -8.24 -2.46 -9.76
C ALA A 76 -9.36 -2.35 -10.79
N LYS A 77 -9.28 -1.36 -11.70
CA LYS A 77 -10.24 -1.19 -12.80
C LYS A 77 -10.26 -2.42 -13.71
N ASP A 78 -9.09 -2.87 -14.15
CA ASP A 78 -8.94 -4.01 -15.08
C ASP A 78 -9.46 -5.32 -14.45
N ASN A 79 -9.42 -5.43 -13.12
CA ASN A 79 -9.84 -6.62 -12.36
C ASN A 79 -11.21 -6.46 -11.65
N ARG A 80 -11.95 -5.39 -11.94
CA ARG A 80 -13.27 -5.09 -11.35
C ARG A 80 -13.28 -5.04 -9.82
N VAL A 81 -12.18 -4.57 -9.23
CA VAL A 81 -12.05 -4.36 -7.78
C VAL A 81 -12.50 -2.94 -7.42
N PRO A 82 -13.52 -2.78 -6.55
CA PRO A 82 -14.00 -1.46 -6.16
C PRO A 82 -13.01 -0.78 -5.20
N VAL A 83 -12.48 0.39 -5.59
CA VAL A 83 -11.46 1.14 -4.82
C VAL A 83 -11.78 2.64 -4.69
N SER A 84 -13.02 3.02 -4.98
CA SER A 84 -13.53 4.40 -4.90
C SER A 84 -13.42 4.97 -3.48
#